data_AF-X0ZMF7-F1
#
_entry.id   AF-X0ZMF7-F1
#
_cell.length_a   1.000
_cell.length_b   1.000
_cell.length_c   1.000
_cell.angle_alpha   90.00
_cell.angle_beta   90.00
_cell.angle_gamma   90.00
#
_symmetry.space_group_name_H-M   'P 1'
#
loop_
_entity.id
_entity.type
_entity.pdbx_description
1 polymer ?
#
loop_
_entity_poly.entity_id
_entity_poly.type
_entity_poly.pdbx_seq_one_letter_code
_entity_poly.pdbx_strand_id
1 'polypeptide(L)' 'LDYYSDTFRNNLDKLDKNKMHLIYCRSGRRSENALNIMKELDFREVYNMLGGVVKWKSEE' A
#
# COMPACT_ATOMS: atom_id res chain seq x y z
N LEU A 1 -1.50 1.13 -8.45
CA LEU A 1 -2.14 2.44 -8.19
C LEU A 1 -1.06 3.50 -8.11
N ASP A 2 -1.27 4.65 -8.73
CA ASP A 2 -0.34 5.78 -8.60
C ASP A 2 -0.64 6.56 -7.32
N TYR A 3 0.33 6.57 -6.39
CA TYR A 3 0.23 7.25 -5.10
C TYR A 3 0.14 8.78 -5.23
N TYR A 4 0.73 9.36 -6.28
CA TYR A 4 0.76 10.82 -6.46
C TYR A 4 -0.45 11.36 -7.22
N SER A 5 -1.32 10.48 -7.72
CA SER A 5 -2.55 10.90 -8.38
C SER A 5 -3.55 11.44 -7.35
N ASP A 6 -4.21 12.56 -7.68
CA ASP A 6 -5.34 13.09 -6.90
C ASP A 6 -6.48 12.07 -6.76
N THR A 7 -6.56 11.10 -7.67
CA THR A 7 -7.56 10.03 -7.65
C THR A 7 -7.17 8.82 -6.81
N PHE A 8 -5.99 8.82 -6.17
CA PHE A 8 -5.46 7.67 -5.44
C PHE A 8 -6.43 7.16 -4.38
N ARG A 9 -6.95 8.05 -3.53
CA ARG A 9 -7.90 7.69 -2.46
C ARG A 9 -9.19 7.10 -3.03
N ASN A 10 -9.74 7.71 -4.08
CA ASN A 10 -10.95 7.24 -4.74
C ASN A 10 -10.76 5.85 -5.38
N ASN A 11 -9.56 5.57 -5.88
CA ASN A 11 -9.25 4.25 -6.45
C ASN A 11 -9.02 3.19 -5.37
N LEU A 12 -8.49 3.56 -4.21
CA LEU A 12 -8.42 2.66 -3.05
C LEU A 12 -9.82 2.28 -2.57
N ASP A 13 -10.73 3.23 -2.44
CA ASP A 13 -12.08 2.96 -1.90
C ASP A 13 -12.90 1.98 -2.76
N LYS A 14 -12.54 1.81 -4.03
CA LYS A 14 -13.13 0.81 -4.95
C LYS A 14 -12.65 -0.62 -4.72
N LEU A 15 -11.60 -0.83 -3.93
CA LEU A 15 -11.08 -2.17 -3.62
C LEU A 15 -11.90 -2.83 -2.52
N ASP A 16 -11.88 -4.17 -2.50
CA ASP A 16 -12.61 -4.95 -1.50
C ASP A 16 -11.92 -4.91 -0.13
N LYS A 17 -12.47 -4.12 0.79
CA LYS A 17 -11.93 -3.89 2.14
C LYS A 17 -11.83 -5.14 3.02
N ASN A 18 -12.52 -6.23 2.65
CA ASN A 18 -12.52 -7.48 3.41
C ASN A 18 -11.42 -8.46 2.98
N LYS A 19 -10.70 -8.17 1.88
CA LYS A 19 -9.58 -9.01 1.45
C LYS A 19 -8.28 -8.57 2.08
N MET A 20 -7.37 -9.54 2.20
CA MET A 20 -5.98 -9.28 2.54
C MET A 20 -5.27 -8.53 1.40
N HIS A 21 -4.68 -7.39 1.72
CA HIS A 21 -3.90 -6.55 0.81
C HIS A 21 -2.45 -6.48 1.26
N LEU A 22 -1.53 -6.97 0.44
CA LEU A 22 -0.10 -6.72 0.59
C LEU A 22 0.28 -5.53 -0.29
N ILE A 23 0.82 -4.48 0.31
CA ILE A 23 1.26 -3.28 -0.41
C ILE A 23 2.77 -3.11 -0.29
N TYR A 24 3.37 -2.59 -1.37
CA TYR A 24 4.78 -2.29 -1.44
C TYR A 24 5.01 -1.09 -2.36
N CYS A 25 6.16 -0.44 -2.19
CA CYS A 25 6.66 0.52 -3.17
C CYS A 25 8.15 0.26 -3.43
N ARG A 26 8.85 1.19 -4.08
CA ARG A 26 10.28 1.02 -4.38
C ARG A 26 11.13 0.84 -3.12
N SER A 27 10.95 1.69 -2.11
CA SER A 27 11.82 1.76 -0.91
C SER A 27 11.06 1.77 0.43
N GLY A 28 9.74 1.58 0.43
CA GLY A 28 8.88 1.53 1.63
C GLY A 28 8.10 2.81 1.95
N ARG A 29 8.63 4.01 1.67
CA ARG A 29 8.01 5.27 2.15
C ARG A 29 6.58 5.54 1.63
N ARG A 30 6.31 5.29 0.35
CA ARG A 30 4.97 5.52 -0.23
C ARG A 30 3.96 4.48 0.23
N SER A 31 4.41 3.23 0.39
CA SER A 31 3.52 2.15 0.83
C SER A 31 3.19 2.27 2.32
N GLU A 32 4.08 2.84 3.13
CA GLU A 32 3.75 3.22 4.51
C GLU A 32 2.66 4.29 4.57
N ASN A 33 2.77 5.37 3.78
CA ASN A 33 1.71 6.37 3.73
C ASN A 33 0.39 5.80 3.19
N ALA A 34 0.45 4.96 2.15
CA ALA A 34 -0.72 4.28 1.61
C ALA A 34 -1.37 3.35 2.65
N LEU A 35 -0.59 2.68 3.50
CA LEU A 35 -1.10 1.86 4.60
C LEU A 35 -1.98 2.67 5.54
N ASN A 36 -1.55 3.88 5.90
CA ASN A 36 -2.31 4.76 6.79
C ASN A 36 -3.63 5.18 6.14
N ILE A 37 -3.63 5.54 4.85
CA ILE A 37 -4.85 5.86 4.11
C ILE A 37 -5.78 4.65 4.04
N MET A 38 -5.26 3.44 3.79
CA MET A 38 -6.10 2.24 3.75
C MET A 38 -6.69 1.90 5.12
N LYS A 39 -5.96 2.14 6.22
CA LYS A 39 -6.52 2.02 7.58
C LYS A 39 -7.64 3.02 7.84
N GLU A 40 -7.49 4.27 7.41
CA GLU A 40 -8.55 5.29 7.48
C GLU A 40 -9.79 4.94 6.65
N LEU A 41 -9.62 4.12 5.60
CA LEU A 41 -10.70 3.65 4.73
C LEU A 41 -11.33 2.33 5.21
N ASP A 42 -11.01 1.88 6.43
CA ASP A 42 -11.51 0.64 7.07
C ASP A 42 -11.14 -0.66 6.35
N PHE A 43 -9.97 -0.71 5.71
CA PHE A 43 -9.45 -1.99 5.23
C PHE A 43 -9.06 -2.88 6.41
N ARG A 44 -9.55 -4.13 6.42
CA ARG A 44 -9.38 -5.05 7.56
C ARG A 44 -7.97 -5.63 7.66
N GLU A 45 -7.43 -6.06 6.52
CA GLU A 45 -6.17 -6.79 6.47
C GLU A 45 -5.24 -6.13 5.45
N VAL A 46 -4.39 -5.22 5.91
CA VAL A 46 -3.39 -4.55 5.05
C VAL A 46 -2.01 -4.65 5.66
N TYR A 47 -1.06 -5.12 4.86
CA TYR A 47 0.33 -5.34 5.25
C TYR A 47 1.27 -4.57 4.34
N ASN A 48 2.24 -3.87 4.92
CA ASN A 48 3.27 -3.16 4.18
C ASN A 48 4.57 -3.98 4.14
N MET A 49 5.09 -4.23 2.93
CA MET A 49 6.40 -4.85 2.74
C MET A 49 7.51 -3.83 3.06
N LEU A 50 8.12 -3.98 4.23
CA LEU A 50 9.17 -3.07 4.71
C LEU A 50 10.40 -3.09 3.80
N GLY A 51 10.97 -1.90 3.55
CA GLY A 51 12.11 -1.71 2.65
C GLY A 51 11.75 -1.75 1.16
N GLY A 52 10.52 -2.13 0.81
CA GLY A 52 10.04 -2.19 -0.57
C GLY A 52 10.81 -3.16 -1.46
N VAL A 53 10.60 -3.04 -2.76
CA VAL A 53 11.21 -3.93 -3.77
C VAL A 53 12.74 -3.87 -3.76
N VAL A 54 13.34 -2.74 -3.39
CA VAL A 54 14.80 -2.61 -3.31
C VAL A 54 15.35 -3.57 -2.26
N LYS A 55 14.77 -3.61 -1.06
CA LYS A 55 15.22 -4.54 -0.01
C LYS A 55 14.94 -5.99 -0.40
N TRP A 56 13.75 -6.26 -0.94
CA TRP A 56 13.38 -7.60 -1.40
C TRP A 56 14.38 -8.18 -2.40
N LYS A 57 14.80 -7.38 -3.39
CA LYS A 57 15.77 -7.80 -4.42
C LYS A 57 17.20 -7.92 -3.91
N SER A 58 17.54 -7.30 -2.78
CA SER A 58 18.87 -7.43 -2.17
C SER A 58 19.00 -8.67 -1.27
N GLU A 59 17.89 -9.38 -1.03
CA GLU A 59 17.86 -10.63 -0.27
C GLU A 59 17.98 -11.87 -1.19
N GLU A 60 18.11 -11.67 -2.51
CA GLU A 60 18.54 -12.68 -3.50
C GLU A 60 20.05 -12.64 -3.73
#